data_AF-M0C7C7-F1
#
_entry.id   AF-M0C7C7-F1
#
_cell.length_a   1.000
_cell.length_b   1.000
_cell.length_c   1.000
_cell.angle_alpha   90.00
_cell.angle_beta   90.00
_cell.angle_gamma   90.00
#
_symmetry.space_group_name_H-M   'P 1'
#
loop_
_entity.id
_entity.type
_entity.pdbx_description
1 polymer ?
#
loop_
_entity_poly.entity_id
_entity_poly.type
_entity_poly.pdbx_seq_one_letter_code
_entity_poly.pdbx_strand_id
1 'polypeptide(L)' 'MKYCLECDWVADPGSETDALDDERSKAALEHFVETGHSIDSSDSVGRPTTPAICEAFLVRDLVGSFGQSV' A
#
# COMPACT_ATOMS: atom_id res chain seq x y z
N MET A 1 -0.81 4.08 -11.43
CA MET A 1 -2.19 4.60 -11.57
C MET A 1 -2.88 4.62 -10.20
N LYS A 2 -3.84 5.52 -9.94
CA LYS A 2 -4.73 5.42 -8.77
C LYS A 2 -6.18 5.44 -9.22
N TYR A 3 -7.01 4.55 -8.71
CA TYR A 3 -8.41 4.47 -9.10
C TYR A 3 -9.31 4.19 -7.90
N CYS A 4 -10.52 4.75 -7.93
CA CYS A 4 -11.51 4.51 -6.91
C CYS A 4 -12.25 3.19 -7.17
N LEU A 5 -12.53 2.44 -6.10
CA LEU A 5 -13.23 1.16 -6.19
C LEU A 5 -14.76 1.30 -6.17
N GLU A 6 -15.25 2.47 -5.73
CA GLU A 6 -16.67 2.74 -5.54
C GLU A 6 -17.26 3.65 -6.63
N CYS A 7 -16.41 4.41 -7.33
CA CYS A 7 -16.81 5.32 -8.39
C CYS A 7 -15.78 5.37 -9.52
N ASP A 8 -16.14 6.03 -10.63
CA ASP A 8 -15.33 6.10 -11.87
C ASP A 8 -14.16 7.11 -11.78
N TRP A 9 -13.71 7.46 -10.56
CA TRP A 9 -12.61 8.41 -10.38
C TRP A 9 -11.26 7.73 -10.63
N VAL A 10 -10.42 8.38 -11.45
CA VAL A 10 -9.08 7.90 -11.81
C VAL A 10 -8.07 9.05 -11.84
N ALA A 11 -6.89 8.80 -11.28
CA ALA A 11 -5.71 9.63 -11.43
C ALA A 11 -4.66 8.87 -12.25
N ASP A 12 -4.65 9.17 -13.56
CA ASP A 12 -3.76 8.58 -14.56
C ASP A 12 -2.59 9.53 -14.86
N PRO A 13 -1.32 9.10 -14.77
CA PRO A 13 -0.19 9.86 -15.21
C PRO A 13 0.07 9.55 -16.69
N GLY A 14 -0.27 10.47 -17.58
CA GLY A 14 0.17 10.41 -18.98
C GLY A 14 1.70 10.46 -19.17
N SER A 15 2.51 10.53 -18.10
CA SER A 15 3.97 10.45 -18.13
C SER A 15 4.52 9.97 -16.78
N GLU A 16 5.50 9.07 -16.86
CA GLU A 16 6.15 8.29 -15.78
C GLU A 16 7.12 9.09 -14.87
N THR A 17 6.91 10.38 -14.67
CA THR A 17 7.81 11.20 -13.83
C THR A 17 7.47 11.04 -12.36
N ASP A 18 8.47 10.76 -11.51
CA ASP A 18 8.32 10.62 -10.04
C ASP A 18 7.64 11.82 -9.37
N ALA A 19 7.87 13.05 -9.88
CA ALA A 19 7.22 14.27 -9.37
C ALA A 19 5.69 14.22 -9.46
N LEU A 20 5.12 13.43 -10.38
CA LEU A 20 3.68 13.27 -10.53
C LEU A 20 3.12 12.30 -9.47
N ASP A 21 3.93 11.52 -8.76
CA ASP A 21 3.44 10.55 -7.78
C ASP A 21 2.95 11.22 -6.49
N ASP A 22 3.65 12.26 -6.02
CA ASP A 22 3.22 13.09 -4.89
C ASP A 22 1.86 13.75 -5.16
N GLU A 23 1.68 14.34 -6.36
CA GLU A 23 0.40 14.93 -6.75
C GLU A 23 -0.72 13.89 -6.84
N ARG A 24 -0.43 12.70 -7.38
CA ARG A 24 -1.39 11.58 -7.43
C ARG A 24 -1.78 11.12 -6.02
N SER A 25 -0.81 11.04 -5.12
CA SER A 25 -1.04 10.70 -3.73
C SER A 25 -1.89 11.72 -3.00
N LYS A 26 -1.64 13.00 -3.25
CA LYS A 26 -2.45 14.07 -2.69
C LYS A 26 -3.89 14.00 -3.20
N ALA A 27 -4.09 13.90 -4.52
CA ALA A 27 -5.42 13.83 -5.12
C ALA A 27 -6.23 12.60 -4.64
N ALA A 28 -5.58 11.45 -4.47
CA ALA A 28 -6.21 10.26 -3.91
C ALA A 28 -6.64 10.44 -2.45
N LEU A 29 -5.80 11.09 -1.64
CA LEU A 29 -6.14 11.40 -0.25
C LEU A 29 -7.29 12.41 -0.16
N GLU A 30 -7.29 13.45 -1.00
CA GLU A 30 -8.39 14.43 -1.08
C GLU A 30 -9.70 13.72 -1.42
N HIS A 31 -9.71 12.87 -2.45
CA HIS A 31 -10.89 12.09 -2.81
C HIS A 31 -11.37 11.18 -1.67
N PHE A 32 -10.44 10.48 -1.00
CA PHE A 32 -10.77 9.64 0.15
C PHE A 32 -11.37 10.46 1.30
N VAL A 33 -10.84 11.64 1.61
CA VAL A 33 -11.37 12.51 2.66
C VAL A 33 -12.76 13.04 2.31
N GLU A 34 -13.00 13.39 1.05
CA GLU A 34 -14.27 13.95 0.59
C GLU A 34 -15.39 12.90 0.49
N THR A 35 -15.06 11.68 0.05
CA THR A 35 -16.06 10.65 -0.29
C THR A 35 -16.08 9.47 0.67
N GLY A 36 -14.99 9.23 1.40
CA GLY A 36 -14.79 8.00 2.18
C GLY A 36 -14.55 6.76 1.32
N HIS A 37 -14.41 6.88 0.00
CA HIS A 37 -14.23 5.73 -0.88
C HIS A 37 -12.80 5.19 -0.87
N SER A 38 -12.67 3.88 -0.97
CA SER A 38 -11.36 3.23 -1.03
C SER A 38 -10.69 3.44 -2.38
N ILE A 39 -9.44 3.94 -2.35
CA ILE A 39 -8.59 4.11 -3.54
C ILE A 39 -7.61 2.95 -3.62
N ASP A 40 -7.56 2.29 -4.77
CA ASP A 40 -6.49 1.37 -5.12
C ASP A 40 -5.31 2.16 -5.70
N SER A 41 -4.13 1.98 -5.10
CA SER A 41 -2.86 2.56 -5.54
C SER A 41 -1.88 1.49 -5.99
N SER A 42 -2.37 0.31 -6.39
CA SER A 42 -1.51 -0.82 -6.70
C SER A 42 -0.81 -0.63 -8.05
N ASP A 43 0.40 -0.08 -8.00
CA ASP A 43 1.44 -0.37 -9.00
C ASP A 43 2.00 -1.77 -8.72
N SER A 44 1.13 -2.78 -8.66
CA SER A 44 1.56 -4.11 -8.23
C SER A 44 2.12 -4.91 -9.40
N VAL A 45 3.37 -4.60 -9.76
CA VAL A 45 4.28 -5.72 -10.05
C VAL A 45 4.35 -6.50 -8.74
N GLY A 46 3.79 -7.71 -8.76
CA GLY A 46 3.32 -8.45 -7.59
C GLY A 46 4.24 -8.42 -6.38
N ARG A 47 3.61 -8.47 -5.19
CA ARG A 47 4.20 -8.72 -3.87
C ARG A 47 5.70 -9.05 -3.96
N PRO A 48 6.61 -8.19 -3.46
CA PRO A 48 8.02 -8.56 -3.37
C PRO A 48 8.08 -9.93 -2.73
N THR A 49 8.48 -10.95 -3.50
CA THR A 49 8.67 -12.29 -2.96
C THR A 49 9.76 -12.10 -1.93
N THR A 50 9.37 -12.10 -0.66
CA THR A 50 10.32 -12.02 0.44
C THR A 50 11.35 -13.10 0.20
N PRO A 51 12.65 -12.76 0.05
CA PRO A 51 13.65 -13.78 -0.18
C PRO A 51 13.57 -14.76 0.99
N ALA A 52 13.57 -16.06 0.71
CA ALA A 52 13.27 -17.16 1.64
C ALA A 52 14.10 -17.17 2.95
N ILE A 53 15.12 -16.32 3.04
CA ILE A 53 15.94 -16.09 4.22
C ILE A 53 15.23 -15.36 5.37
N CYS A 54 14.12 -14.64 5.13
CA CYS A 54 13.43 -13.85 6.17
C CYS A 54 12.37 -14.62 6.97
N GLU A 55 11.93 -15.80 6.53
CA GLU A 55 10.82 -16.53 7.17
C GLU A 55 11.20 -17.14 8.53
N ALA A 56 12.49 -17.45 8.76
CA ALA A 56 12.92 -18.11 9.99
C ALA A 56 13.03 -17.17 11.21
N PHE A 57 13.14 -15.85 11.00
CA PHE A 57 13.38 -14.89 12.10
C PHE A 57 12.10 -14.26 12.64
N LEU A 58 11.08 -14.06 11.80
CA LEU A 58 9.86 -13.34 12.16
C LEU A 58 8.90 -14.15 13.04
N VAL A 59 8.84 -15.47 12.85
CA VAL A 59 7.95 -16.33 13.66
C VAL A 59 8.43 -16.41 15.11
N ARG A 60 9.75 -16.42 15.36
CA ARG A 60 10.28 -16.62 16.72
C ARG A 60 10.12 -15.38 17.62
N ASP A 61 10.12 -14.18 17.04
CA ASP A 61 9.93 -12.94 17.81
C ASP A 61 8.45 -12.72 18.17
N LEU A 62 7.54 -12.96 17.23
CA LEU A 62 6.10 -12.76 17.42
C LEU A 62 5.43 -13.81 18.33
N VAL A 63 5.91 -15.06 18.33
CA VAL A 63 5.44 -16.13 19.24
C VAL A 63 6.18 -16.14 20.59
N GLY A 64 7.32 -15.45 20.70
CA GLY A 64 8.13 -15.41 21.91
C GLY A 64 7.62 -14.49 23.02
N SER A 65 6.75 -13.52 22.69
CA SER A 65 6.36 -12.46 23.64
C SER A 65 5.10 -12.73 24.47
N PHE A 66 4.54 -13.95 24.45
CA PHE A 66 3.34 -14.31 25.23
C PHE A 66 3.60 -15.30 26.37
N GLY A 67 4.85 -15.59 26.75
CA GLY A 67 5.09 -16.59 27.79
C GLY A 67 6.48 -16.58 28.41
N GLN A 68 6.79 -15.56 29.20
CA GLN A 68 7.72 -15.75 30.32
C GLN A 68 7.33 -14.80 31.48
N SER A 69 6.39 -15.27 32.29
CA SER A 69 6.30 -14.91 33.71
C SER A 69 6.73 -16.15 34.47
N VAL A 70 7.96 -16.12 35.01
CA VAL A 70 8.36 -16.85 36.22
C VAL A 70 9.26 -15.95 37.04
#